data_AF-A0A661NYU5-F1
#
_entry.id   AF-A0A661NYU5-F1
#
_cell.length_a   1.000
_cell.length_b   1.000
_cell.length_c   1.000
_cell.angle_alpha   90.00
_cell.angle_beta   90.00
_cell.angle_gamma   90.00
#
_symmetry.space_group_name_H-M   'P 1'
#
loop_
_entity.id
_entity.type
_entity.pdbx_description
1 polymer ?
#
loop_
_entity_poly.entity_id
_entity_poly.type
_entity_poly.pdbx_seq_one_letter_code
_entity_poly.pdbx_strand_id
1 'polypeptide(L)'
;MKTVAVGAVLCLTLLGTGCGGQAGGPDAGGDAGVDAGTDGGQQQAVTVTGVVVDSDGTPVPNARVEFHSEPVVTVTGPDGSFSVEVAAGTHRLEVSKYEDTFHASDIDIPPGDSHDLGTITPSEEYHYHRLAIRQSGYLGDRFDGYNFWALVTVEDRAGKPVTGLGLDDFGVSEAMVERASGQAVGEGTIDLPAQVADDWTEAGLFEKSLGPGKLDIVLIMDGTGSMSDFTAGIIDQLHRLVDMLQAGHHDFRMAMLHTDQTPDGMFKFRFYDGNTERDRLLADIDYWFVRTGGEWWSPTVHYDAILASPWYRFRPEARKVVLVLTDIVP
;
A
#
# COMPACT_ATOMS: atom_id res chain seq x y z
N MET A 1 -31.76 21.93 13.33
CA MET A 1 -30.61 21.03 13.13
C MET A 1 -31.17 19.63 12.89
N LYS A 2 -31.11 19.14 11.65
CA LYS A 2 -31.53 17.77 11.33
C LYS A 2 -30.27 16.91 11.32
N THR A 3 -30.11 16.09 12.34
CA THR A 3 -29.10 15.04 12.38
C THR A 3 -29.44 14.03 11.29
N VAL A 4 -28.58 13.92 10.28
CA VAL A 4 -28.68 12.90 9.24
C VAL A 4 -27.84 11.72 9.71
N ALA A 5 -28.51 10.63 10.08
CA ALA A 5 -27.83 9.35 10.25
C ALA A 5 -27.44 8.85 8.86
N VAL A 6 -26.14 8.86 8.57
CA VAL A 6 -25.54 8.29 7.37
C VAL A 6 -25.14 6.85 7.73
N GLY A 7 -25.78 5.88 7.10
CA GLY A 7 -25.36 4.49 7.17
C GLY A 7 -24.19 4.30 6.21
N ALA A 8 -22.96 4.35 6.71
CA ALA A 8 -21.78 3.98 5.94
C ALA A 8 -21.67 2.44 5.93
N VAL A 9 -21.72 1.83 4.75
CA VAL A 9 -21.33 0.42 4.57
C VAL A 9 -19.84 0.44 4.24
N LEU A 10 -19.03 0.03 5.21
CA LEU A 10 -17.58 -0.07 5.08
C LEU A 10 -17.24 -1.40 4.39
N CYS A 11 -16.78 -1.34 3.14
CA CYS A 11 -16.31 -2.53 2.42
C CYS A 11 -14.79 -2.45 2.29
N LEU A 12 -14.07 -3.15 3.18
CA LEU A 12 -12.61 -3.14 3.23
C LEU A 12 -12.04 -4.24 2.32
N THR A 13 -11.28 -3.87 1.30
CA THR A 13 -10.55 -4.82 0.44
C THR A 13 -9.05 -4.60 0.59
N LEU A 14 -8.32 -5.61 1.07
CA LEU A 14 -6.86 -5.56 1.28
C LEU A 14 -6.14 -6.07 0.03
N LEU A 15 -5.31 -5.23 -0.59
CA LEU A 15 -4.37 -5.62 -1.65
C LEU A 15 -2.95 -5.43 -1.13
N GLY A 16 -2.28 -6.52 -0.77
CA GLY A 16 -0.85 -6.53 -0.45
C GLY A 16 -0.04 -6.94 -1.68
N THR A 17 0.95 -6.15 -2.07
CA THR A 17 1.94 -6.52 -3.09
C THR A 17 3.16 -7.15 -2.42
N GLY A 18 3.33 -8.47 -2.59
CA GLY A 18 4.55 -9.19 -2.24
C GLY A 18 5.56 -9.17 -3.39
N CYS A 19 6.73 -8.59 -3.18
CA CYS A 19 7.88 -8.71 -4.07
C CYS A 19 8.67 -9.98 -3.72
N GLY A 20 8.51 -11.05 -4.50
CA GLY A 20 9.29 -12.29 -4.38
C GLY A 20 10.47 -12.31 -5.35
N GLY A 21 11.67 -12.11 -4.81
CA GLY A 21 12.95 -12.23 -5.51
C GLY A 21 13.36 -13.68 -5.79
N GLN A 22 14.12 -13.84 -6.86
CA GLN A 22 14.55 -15.08 -7.49
C GLN A 22 15.80 -15.66 -6.81
N ALA A 23 15.79 -16.95 -6.46
CA ALA A 23 16.98 -17.68 -6.00
C ALA A 23 17.33 -18.79 -7.00
N GLY A 24 18.51 -18.67 -7.62
CA GLY A 24 19.12 -19.70 -8.44
C GLY A 24 19.72 -20.81 -7.57
N GLY A 25 19.56 -22.05 -8.00
CA GLY A 25 20.21 -23.21 -7.38
C GLY A 25 21.67 -23.34 -7.82
N PRO A 26 22.59 -23.79 -6.95
CA PRO A 26 23.92 -24.22 -7.36
C PRO A 26 24.00 -25.74 -7.54
N ASP A 27 24.87 -26.09 -8.49
CA ASP A 27 25.29 -27.43 -8.88
C ASP A 27 25.90 -28.26 -7.75
N ALA A 28 25.67 -29.56 -7.85
CA ALA A 28 26.28 -30.60 -7.02
C ALA A 28 27.73 -30.89 -7.48
N GLY A 29 28.66 -30.98 -6.53
CA GLY A 29 30.04 -31.39 -6.76
C GLY A 29 30.70 -32.01 -5.53
N GLY A 30 30.83 -33.34 -5.58
CA GLY A 30 31.85 -34.25 -5.01
C GLY A 30 32.79 -33.86 -3.87
N ASP A 31 32.69 -34.66 -2.79
CA ASP A 31 33.71 -35.54 -2.18
C ASP A 31 35.08 -34.97 -1.73
N ALA A 32 35.36 -35.08 -0.42
CA ALA A 32 36.59 -35.65 0.17
C ALA A 32 36.63 -35.37 1.68
N GLY A 33 36.70 -36.42 2.51
CA GLY A 33 36.69 -36.32 3.97
C GLY A 33 38.02 -35.92 4.61
N VAL A 34 37.95 -35.57 5.89
CA VAL A 34 39.04 -35.75 6.87
C VAL A 34 38.43 -35.98 8.24
N ASP A 35 38.88 -37.07 8.88
CA ASP A 35 38.68 -37.47 10.27
C ASP A 35 39.40 -36.51 11.22
N ALA A 36 38.67 -35.94 12.18
CA ALA A 36 39.23 -35.33 13.37
C ALA A 36 38.27 -35.60 14.54
N GLY A 37 38.68 -36.55 15.38
CA GLY A 37 37.96 -36.95 16.58
C GLY A 37 37.55 -35.76 17.45
N THR A 38 36.34 -35.86 18.00
CA THR A 38 35.85 -34.96 19.03
C THR A 38 35.36 -35.81 20.18
N ASP A 39 35.98 -35.61 21.34
CA ASP A 39 35.59 -36.19 22.60
C ASP A 39 34.10 -35.99 22.83
N GLY A 40 33.37 -37.10 22.92
CA GLY A 40 31.94 -37.14 23.22
C GLY A 40 31.67 -36.77 24.68
N GLY A 41 31.97 -35.53 25.05
CA GLY A 41 31.27 -34.88 26.15
C GLY A 41 29.84 -34.68 25.67
N GLN A 42 28.94 -35.62 25.99
CA GLN A 42 27.51 -35.37 25.83
C GLN A 42 27.20 -34.11 26.63
N GLN A 43 26.98 -32.99 25.94
CA GLN A 43 26.45 -31.80 26.60
C GLN A 43 25.13 -32.21 27.23
N GLN A 44 25.07 -32.13 28.56
CA GLN A 44 23.87 -32.48 29.31
C GLN A 44 22.73 -31.62 28.78
N ALA A 45 21.67 -32.25 28.30
CA ALA A 45 20.43 -31.57 27.96
C ALA A 45 19.80 -31.07 29.27
N VAL A 46 19.43 -29.79 29.28
CA VAL A 46 18.79 -29.09 30.39
C VAL A 46 17.41 -28.64 29.92
N THR A 47 16.38 -28.91 30.74
CA THR A 47 15.04 -28.38 30.47
C THR A 47 15.02 -26.87 30.73
N VAL A 48 14.93 -26.07 29.68
CA VAL A 48 14.84 -24.61 29.75
C VAL A 48 13.37 -24.17 29.70
N THR A 49 12.99 -23.28 30.61
CA THR A 49 11.63 -22.70 30.68
C THR A 49 11.69 -21.17 30.72
N GLY A 50 10.60 -20.52 30.33
CA GLY A 50 10.47 -19.06 30.43
C GLY A 50 9.12 -18.57 29.95
N VAL A 51 8.84 -17.28 30.16
CA VAL A 51 7.61 -16.60 29.72
C VAL A 51 7.99 -15.37 28.90
N VAL A 52 7.48 -15.28 27.67
CA VAL A 52 7.69 -14.12 26.79
C VAL A 52 6.52 -13.15 26.95
N VAL A 53 6.84 -11.88 27.23
CA VAL A 53 5.87 -10.78 27.32
C VAL A 53 6.26 -9.63 26.39
N ASP A 54 5.30 -8.76 26.08
CA ASP A 54 5.53 -7.50 25.36
C ASP A 54 5.90 -6.35 26.32
N SER A 55 6.09 -5.14 25.79
CA SER A 55 6.47 -3.95 26.56
C SER A 55 5.40 -3.49 27.58
N ASP A 56 4.15 -3.91 27.41
CA ASP A 56 3.05 -3.68 28.35
C ASP A 56 2.94 -4.80 29.41
N GLY A 57 3.78 -5.85 29.32
CA GLY A 57 3.73 -7.03 30.17
C GLY A 57 2.66 -8.06 29.76
N THR A 58 2.10 -7.94 28.56
CA THR A 58 1.13 -8.88 28.00
C THR A 58 1.87 -10.12 27.47
N PRO A 59 1.43 -11.36 27.80
CA PRO A 59 2.06 -12.55 27.26
C PRO A 59 1.98 -12.64 25.73
N VAL A 60 3.06 -13.09 25.09
CA VAL A 60 3.18 -13.24 23.64
C VAL A 60 3.07 -14.72 23.24
N PRO A 61 1.87 -15.25 22.96
CA PRO A 61 1.68 -16.60 22.45
C PRO A 61 2.21 -16.78 21.03
N ASN A 62 2.53 -18.02 20.67
CA ASN A 62 3.06 -18.43 19.38
C ASN A 62 4.27 -17.60 18.92
N ALA A 63 5.10 -17.12 19.84
CA ALA A 63 6.40 -16.53 19.56
C ALA A 63 7.40 -17.66 19.32
N ARG A 64 8.26 -17.50 18.31
CA ARG A 64 9.34 -18.43 18.00
C ARG A 64 10.52 -18.09 18.91
N VAL A 65 10.96 -19.07 19.69
CA VAL A 65 12.11 -18.98 20.59
C VAL A 65 13.21 -19.87 20.02
N GLU A 66 14.35 -19.29 19.68
CA GLU A 66 15.48 -19.99 19.05
C GLU A 66 16.77 -19.81 19.85
N PHE A 67 17.50 -20.90 20.01
CA PHE A 67 18.84 -20.95 20.60
C PHE A 67 19.84 -21.29 19.48
N HIS A 68 20.77 -20.40 19.14
CA HIS A 68 21.59 -20.55 17.91
C HIS A 68 22.85 -21.40 18.03
N SER A 69 23.41 -21.63 19.22
CA SER A 69 24.68 -22.39 19.34
C SER A 69 24.52 -23.87 18.97
N GLU A 70 23.33 -24.42 19.20
CA GLU A 70 22.78 -25.60 18.54
C GLU A 70 21.33 -25.26 18.20
N PRO A 71 20.92 -25.13 16.92
CA PRO A 71 19.63 -24.55 16.54
C PRO A 71 18.46 -25.37 17.10
N VAL A 72 18.03 -24.99 18.30
CA VAL A 72 16.87 -25.53 18.99
C VAL A 72 15.78 -24.48 18.92
N VAL A 73 14.63 -24.87 18.36
CA VAL A 73 13.51 -23.96 18.10
C VAL A 73 12.28 -24.48 18.82
N THR A 74 11.64 -23.60 19.57
CA THR A 74 10.33 -23.86 20.20
C THR A 74 9.37 -22.69 19.97
N VAL A 75 8.13 -22.87 20.38
CA VAL A 75 7.06 -21.89 20.22
C VAL A 75 6.34 -21.71 21.56
N THR A 76 6.03 -20.47 21.93
CA THR A 76 5.33 -20.17 23.18
C THR A 76 3.85 -20.57 23.14
N GLY A 77 3.32 -21.03 24.28
CA GLY A 77 1.91 -21.35 24.49
C GLY A 77 1.01 -20.12 24.64
N PRO A 78 -0.31 -20.31 24.82
CA PRO A 78 -1.30 -19.22 24.94
C PRO A 78 -1.02 -18.19 26.03
N ASP A 79 -0.27 -18.58 27.05
CA ASP A 79 0.14 -17.77 28.20
C ASP A 79 1.58 -17.22 28.06
N GLY A 80 2.16 -17.28 26.85
CA GLY A 80 3.53 -16.84 26.57
C GLY A 80 4.62 -17.78 27.10
N SER A 81 4.27 -18.89 27.75
CA SER A 81 5.23 -19.83 28.32
C SER A 81 5.86 -20.75 27.27
N PHE A 82 7.09 -21.21 27.48
CA PHE A 82 7.71 -22.27 26.69
C PHE A 82 8.52 -23.23 27.58
N SER A 83 8.76 -24.42 27.05
CA SER A 83 9.62 -25.45 27.66
C SER A 83 10.36 -26.20 26.55
N VAL A 84 11.69 -26.31 26.63
CA VAL A 84 12.51 -26.95 25.61
C VAL A 84 13.82 -27.50 26.16
N GLU A 85 14.33 -28.58 25.59
CA GLU A 85 15.62 -29.17 25.97
C GLU A 85 16.77 -28.49 25.21
N VAL A 86 17.74 -27.94 25.94
CA VAL A 86 18.92 -27.25 25.37
C VAL A 86 20.18 -27.75 26.06
N ALA A 87 21.26 -27.92 25.31
CA ALA A 87 22.57 -28.27 25.85
C ALA A 87 23.08 -27.23 26.87
N ALA A 88 23.72 -27.67 27.95
CA ALA A 88 24.43 -26.75 28.86
C ALA A 88 25.55 -26.01 28.13
N GLY A 89 25.67 -24.69 28.35
CA GLY A 89 26.64 -23.82 27.68
C GLY A 89 26.11 -22.42 27.39
N THR A 90 26.90 -21.62 26.67
CA THR A 90 26.53 -20.27 26.24
C THR A 90 25.74 -20.32 24.93
N HIS A 91 24.56 -19.72 24.91
CA HIS A 91 23.66 -19.68 23.76
C HIS A 91 23.25 -18.27 23.42
N ARG A 92 23.12 -17.98 22.11
CA ARG A 92 22.40 -16.81 21.63
C ARG A 92 20.92 -17.14 21.57
N LEU A 93 20.13 -16.51 22.44
CA LEU A 93 18.68 -16.59 22.48
C LEU A 93 18.08 -15.50 21.60
N GLU A 94 17.21 -15.87 20.69
CA GLU A 94 16.38 -14.94 19.92
C GLU A 94 14.91 -15.29 20.06
N VAL A 95 14.09 -14.27 20.31
CA VAL A 95 12.64 -14.40 20.30
C VAL A 95 12.08 -13.54 19.19
N SER A 96 11.33 -14.18 18.30
CA SER A 96 10.74 -13.54 17.14
C SER A 96 9.27 -13.89 16.99
N LYS A 97 8.53 -13.00 16.33
CA LYS A 97 7.12 -13.16 16.02
C LYS A 97 6.88 -12.50 14.67
N TYR A 98 6.20 -13.21 13.77
CA TYR A 98 5.92 -12.71 12.41
C TYR A 98 7.16 -12.22 11.64
N GLU A 99 8.30 -12.91 11.79
CA GLU A 99 9.58 -12.59 11.14
C GLU A 99 10.30 -11.35 11.70
N ASP A 100 9.79 -10.75 12.77
CA ASP A 100 10.45 -9.68 13.52
C ASP A 100 11.06 -10.20 14.83
N THR A 101 12.35 -9.90 15.06
CA THR A 101 13.09 -10.30 16.26
C THR A 101 13.07 -9.15 17.26
N PHE A 102 12.25 -9.28 18.29
CA PHE A 102 12.06 -8.23 19.31
C PHE A 102 12.87 -8.47 20.59
N HIS A 103 13.50 -9.64 20.74
CA HIS A 103 14.45 -9.91 21.82
C HIS A 103 15.64 -10.72 21.31
N ALA A 104 16.84 -10.29 21.66
CA ALA A 104 18.06 -11.06 21.42
C ALA A 104 19.07 -10.87 22.55
N SER A 105 19.60 -11.97 23.10
CA SER A 105 20.55 -11.93 24.22
C SER A 105 21.47 -13.15 24.24
N ASP A 106 22.62 -13.01 24.89
CA ASP A 106 23.51 -14.15 25.18
C ASP A 106 23.17 -14.66 26.59
N ILE A 107 22.89 -15.96 26.72
CA ILE A 107 22.51 -16.62 27.96
C ILE A 107 23.45 -17.78 28.27
N ASP A 108 23.77 -17.96 29.55
CA ASP A 108 24.57 -19.09 30.04
C ASP A 108 23.65 -20.10 30.72
N ILE A 109 23.50 -21.29 30.12
CA ILE A 109 22.71 -22.39 30.68
C ILE A 109 23.64 -23.28 31.52
N PRO A 110 23.53 -23.30 32.87
CA PRO A 110 24.37 -24.13 33.71
C PRO A 110 24.00 -25.62 33.55
N PRO A 111 24.94 -26.54 33.78
CA PRO A 111 24.64 -27.97 33.82
C PRO A 111 23.68 -28.29 34.97
N GLY A 112 22.65 -29.08 34.71
CA GLY A 112 21.62 -29.44 35.67
C GLY A 112 20.39 -30.08 35.03
N ASP A 113 19.34 -30.27 35.81
CA ASP A 113 18.08 -30.87 35.33
C ASP A 113 17.13 -29.83 34.72
N SER A 114 17.15 -28.58 35.18
CA SER A 114 16.29 -27.51 34.67
C SER A 114 16.89 -26.11 34.88
N HIS A 115 16.51 -25.18 34.01
CA HIS A 115 16.89 -23.77 34.08
C HIS A 115 15.70 -22.88 33.69
N ASP A 116 15.34 -21.93 34.55
CA ASP A 116 14.25 -20.97 34.30
C ASP A 116 14.85 -19.61 33.93
N LEU A 117 14.53 -19.13 32.73
CA LEU A 117 14.93 -17.83 32.20
C LEU A 117 14.05 -16.69 32.74
N GLY A 118 12.94 -17.02 33.42
CA GLY A 118 11.99 -16.07 33.96
C GLY A 118 11.20 -15.35 32.85
N THR A 119 10.90 -14.07 33.10
CA THR A 119 10.16 -13.23 32.15
C THR A 119 11.11 -12.58 31.16
N ILE A 120 10.96 -12.93 29.89
CA ILE A 120 11.69 -12.33 28.77
C ILE A 120 10.89 -11.14 28.25
N THR A 121 11.50 -9.96 28.34
CA THR A 121 10.94 -8.70 27.82
C THR A 121 11.65 -8.29 26.53
N PRO A 122 11.01 -7.51 25.66
CA PRO A 122 11.61 -7.02 24.42
C PRO A 122 12.87 -6.17 24.68
N SER A 123 13.83 -6.20 23.76
CA SER A 123 15.05 -5.38 23.79
C SER A 123 14.79 -3.92 23.42
N GLU A 124 13.76 -3.68 22.61
CA GLU A 124 13.22 -2.36 22.23
C GLU A 124 11.71 -2.34 22.45
N GLU A 125 11.06 -1.19 22.31
CA GLU A 125 9.60 -1.10 22.47
C GLU A 125 8.87 -2.01 21.46
N TYR A 126 8.14 -2.99 21.97
CA TYR A 126 7.41 -3.99 21.18
C TYR A 126 6.07 -4.28 21.86
N HIS A 127 4.99 -4.17 21.10
CA HIS A 127 3.62 -4.38 21.60
C HIS A 127 2.96 -5.49 20.78
N TYR A 128 2.60 -6.60 21.42
CA TYR A 128 2.10 -7.78 20.73
C TYR A 128 0.67 -7.57 20.19
N HIS A 129 -0.09 -6.61 20.73
CA HIS A 129 -1.45 -6.31 20.28
C HIS A 129 -1.84 -4.83 20.43
N ARG A 130 -2.20 -4.14 19.34
CA ARG A 130 -3.12 -2.97 19.37
C ARG A 130 -3.69 -2.62 17.97
N LEU A 131 -4.84 -3.19 17.61
CA LEU A 131 -5.95 -2.48 16.94
C LEU A 131 -7.22 -3.36 16.91
N ALA A 132 -8.40 -2.77 17.14
CA ALA A 132 -9.70 -3.44 17.01
C ALA A 132 -10.58 -2.71 15.96
N ILE A 133 -10.82 -3.34 14.80
CA ILE A 133 -11.73 -2.81 13.76
C ILE A 133 -13.07 -3.53 13.86
N ARG A 134 -14.13 -2.79 14.23
CA ARG A 134 -15.40 -3.36 14.69
C ARG A 134 -16.43 -3.70 13.61
N GLN A 135 -16.31 -3.21 12.38
CA GLN A 135 -17.37 -3.35 11.38
C GLN A 135 -17.16 -4.45 10.32
N SER A 136 -15.97 -5.07 10.24
CA SER A 136 -15.67 -6.07 9.20
C SER A 136 -15.58 -7.51 9.70
N GLY A 137 -15.87 -7.77 10.98
CA GLY A 137 -15.71 -9.11 11.57
C GLY A 137 -14.27 -9.63 11.55
N TYR A 138 -13.28 -8.75 11.41
CA TYR A 138 -11.87 -9.15 11.51
C TYR A 138 -11.49 -9.32 12.99
N LEU A 139 -11.22 -10.56 13.36
CA LEU A 139 -10.68 -10.98 14.65
C LEU A 139 -9.30 -11.61 14.43
N GLY A 140 -8.36 -10.83 13.88
CA GLY A 140 -6.97 -11.27 13.71
C GLY A 140 -6.05 -10.75 14.81
N ASP A 141 -4.94 -11.45 15.01
CA ASP A 141 -3.90 -11.20 16.01
C ASP A 141 -2.63 -10.52 15.42
N ARG A 142 -2.68 -10.11 14.15
CA ARG A 142 -1.56 -9.51 13.39
C ARG A 142 -1.98 -8.22 12.68
N PHE A 143 -1.15 -7.18 12.77
CA PHE A 143 -1.37 -5.93 12.04
C PHE A 143 -0.05 -5.21 11.71
N ASP A 144 0.56 -5.54 10.56
CA ASP A 144 1.81 -4.93 10.07
C ASP A 144 1.51 -3.94 8.93
N GLY A 145 1.12 -2.71 9.27
CA GLY A 145 0.88 -1.66 8.28
C GLY A 145 1.39 -0.31 8.75
N TYR A 146 2.32 0.30 8.01
CA TYR A 146 2.64 1.73 8.17
C TYR A 146 1.53 2.61 7.55
N ASN A 147 0.87 2.08 6.51
CA ASN A 147 -0.27 2.56 5.71
C ASN A 147 -1.65 2.00 6.10
N PHE A 148 -2.65 2.82 6.48
CA PHE A 148 -4.06 2.35 6.52
C PHE A 148 -4.94 3.05 5.51
N TRP A 149 -5.71 2.24 4.80
CA TRP A 149 -6.63 2.67 3.76
C TRP A 149 -8.03 2.23 4.14
N ALA A 150 -8.93 3.19 4.31
CA ALA A 150 -10.35 2.95 4.44
C ALA A 150 -11.05 3.37 3.15
N LEU A 151 -11.83 2.47 2.56
CA LEU A 151 -12.74 2.80 1.48
C LEU A 151 -14.14 2.95 2.07
N VAL A 152 -14.73 4.13 1.91
CA VAL A 152 -16.07 4.43 2.40
C VAL A 152 -16.97 4.73 1.20
N THR A 153 -18.08 4.01 1.10
CA THR A 153 -19.18 4.37 0.20
C THR A 153 -20.23 5.11 1.02
N VAL A 154 -20.51 6.35 0.63
CA VAL A 154 -21.55 7.16 1.26
C VAL A 154 -22.78 7.12 0.35
N GLU A 155 -23.91 6.71 0.90
CA GLU A 155 -25.18 6.67 0.19
C GLU A 155 -26.25 7.49 0.92
N ASP A 156 -27.19 8.06 0.15
CA ASP A 156 -28.36 8.73 0.70
C ASP A 156 -29.41 7.71 1.19
N ARG A 157 -30.54 8.21 1.71
CA ARG A 157 -31.62 7.35 2.22
C ARG A 157 -32.30 6.47 1.17
N ALA A 158 -32.08 6.73 -0.11
CA ALA A 158 -32.58 5.94 -1.22
C ALA A 158 -31.53 4.93 -1.73
N GLY A 159 -30.35 4.84 -1.11
CA GLY A 159 -29.25 3.99 -1.55
C GLY A 159 -28.51 4.55 -2.77
N LYS A 160 -28.63 5.85 -3.03
CA LYS A 160 -27.89 6.50 -4.12
C LYS A 160 -26.55 7.01 -3.58
N PRO A 161 -25.42 6.77 -4.27
CA PRO A 161 -24.13 7.34 -3.90
C PRO A 161 -24.19 8.87 -3.72
N VAL A 162 -23.62 9.34 -2.61
CA VAL A 162 -23.38 10.75 -2.29
C VAL A 162 -21.96 11.08 -2.70
N THR A 163 -21.81 12.16 -3.45
CA THR A 163 -20.56 12.50 -4.16
C THR A 163 -20.20 13.97 -3.95
N GLY A 164 -18.98 14.37 -4.33
CA GLY A 164 -18.48 15.73 -4.11
C GLY A 164 -18.17 16.00 -2.64
N LEU A 165 -17.85 14.96 -1.88
CA LEU A 165 -17.45 15.06 -0.48
C LEU A 165 -15.95 15.36 -0.42
N GLY A 166 -15.59 16.47 0.21
CA GLY A 166 -14.21 16.85 0.49
C GLY A 166 -13.72 16.29 1.82
N LEU A 167 -12.44 16.53 2.14
CA LEU A 167 -11.84 16.14 3.42
C LEU A 167 -12.64 16.68 4.62
N ASP A 168 -13.13 17.92 4.53
CA ASP A 168 -13.88 18.59 5.59
C ASP A 168 -15.26 17.94 5.87
N ASP A 169 -15.74 17.08 4.97
CA ASP A 169 -16.99 16.33 5.14
C ASP A 169 -16.80 15.04 5.96
N PHE A 170 -15.54 14.67 6.27
CA PHE A 170 -15.20 13.46 7.01
C PHE A 170 -14.49 13.79 8.33
N GLY A 171 -14.93 13.14 9.41
CA GLY A 171 -14.19 13.06 10.65
C GLY A 171 -13.67 11.65 10.84
N VAL A 172 -12.38 11.51 11.16
CA VAL A 172 -11.79 10.22 11.51
C VAL A 172 -11.34 10.28 12.97
N SER A 173 -11.73 9.28 13.74
CA SER A 173 -11.32 9.10 15.12
C SER A 173 -10.86 7.67 15.34
N GLU A 174 -9.83 7.51 16.15
CA GLU A 174 -9.38 6.23 16.66
C GLU A 174 -9.88 6.04 18.09
N ALA A 175 -10.16 4.81 18.48
CA ALA A 175 -10.56 4.49 19.84
C ALA A 175 -9.86 3.23 20.33
N MET A 176 -9.31 3.29 21.54
CA MET A 176 -8.92 2.10 22.29
C MET A 176 -10.17 1.46 22.86
N VAL A 177 -10.35 0.17 22.63
CA VAL A 177 -11.55 -0.57 23.07
C VAL A 177 -11.17 -1.65 24.07
N GLU A 178 -11.85 -1.68 25.21
CA GLU A 178 -11.70 -2.77 26.17
C GLU A 178 -12.27 -4.06 25.57
N ARG A 179 -11.47 -5.13 25.53
CA ARG A 179 -11.83 -6.39 24.88
C ARG A 179 -13.09 -7.05 25.48
N ALA A 180 -13.26 -6.97 26.80
CA ALA A 180 -14.33 -7.68 27.52
C ALA A 180 -15.71 -7.03 27.34
N SER A 181 -15.77 -5.70 27.46
CA SER A 181 -17.02 -4.93 27.35
C SER A 181 -17.27 -4.40 25.94
N GLY A 182 -16.21 -4.31 25.13
CA GLY A 182 -16.24 -3.59 23.88
C GLY A 182 -16.47 -2.08 24.08
N GLN A 183 -16.24 -1.54 25.27
CA GLN A 183 -16.39 -0.10 25.51
C GLN A 183 -15.13 0.64 25.04
N ALA A 184 -15.31 1.81 24.43
CA ALA A 184 -14.20 2.71 24.16
C ALA A 184 -13.64 3.23 25.50
N VAL A 185 -12.35 3.01 25.74
CA VAL A 185 -11.61 3.43 26.94
C VAL A 185 -10.71 4.63 26.69
N GLY A 186 -10.55 5.02 25.43
CA GLY A 186 -9.88 6.26 25.01
C GLY A 186 -10.22 6.55 23.55
N GLU A 187 -10.37 7.82 23.20
CA GLU A 187 -10.65 8.27 21.82
C GLU A 187 -9.67 9.38 21.43
N GLY A 188 -9.12 9.27 20.23
CA GLY A 188 -8.27 10.27 19.58
C GLY A 188 -8.91 10.72 18.28
N THR A 189 -8.85 12.02 17.97
CA THR A 189 -9.26 12.54 16.65
C THR A 189 -8.04 12.58 15.74
N ILE A 190 -8.21 12.13 14.50
CA ILE A 190 -7.17 12.15 13.48
C ILE A 190 -7.33 13.42 12.64
N ASP A 191 -6.26 14.21 12.57
CA ASP A 191 -6.18 15.43 11.75
C ASP A 191 -5.90 15.07 10.28
N LEU A 192 -6.97 14.88 9.50
CA LEU A 192 -6.88 14.53 8.09
C LEU A 192 -6.14 15.59 7.25
N PRO A 193 -6.41 16.90 7.40
CA PRO A 193 -5.63 17.94 6.72
C PRO A 193 -4.11 17.85 6.96
N ALA A 194 -3.69 17.59 8.20
CA ALA A 194 -2.27 17.44 8.53
C ALA A 194 -1.62 16.23 7.83
N GLN A 195 -2.34 15.11 7.69
CA GLN A 195 -1.83 13.92 7.00
C GLN A 195 -1.64 14.14 5.49
N VAL A 196 -2.52 14.92 4.87
CA VAL A 196 -2.43 15.26 3.43
C VAL A 196 -1.24 16.18 3.14
N ALA A 197 -0.89 17.05 4.09
CA ALA A 197 0.21 17.99 3.95
C ALA A 197 1.60 17.35 3.98
N ASP A 198 1.71 16.10 4.43
CA ASP A 198 3.00 15.41 4.60
C ASP A 198 3.63 14.89 3.29
N ASP A 199 3.02 15.14 2.12
CA ASP A 199 3.58 14.90 0.75
C ASP A 199 4.05 13.45 0.48
N TRP A 200 3.57 12.48 1.26
CA TRP A 200 3.58 11.09 0.84
C TRP A 200 2.49 10.96 -0.21
N THR A 201 2.85 10.53 -1.43
CA THR A 201 2.06 10.56 -2.67
C THR A 201 0.71 9.82 -2.66
N GLU A 202 0.28 9.37 -1.48
CA GLU A 202 -0.82 8.46 -1.23
C GLU A 202 -1.55 8.75 0.11
N ALA A 203 -1.17 9.76 0.90
CA ALA A 203 -1.92 10.13 2.11
C ALA A 203 -3.09 11.09 1.77
N GLY A 204 -4.34 10.62 1.88
CA GLY A 204 -5.52 11.49 1.70
C GLY A 204 -6.85 10.76 1.47
N LEU A 205 -7.93 11.55 1.39
CA LEU A 205 -9.25 11.08 0.98
C LEU A 205 -9.30 11.05 -0.55
N PHE A 206 -9.50 9.86 -1.10
CA PHE A 206 -9.62 9.67 -2.55
C PHE A 206 -11.05 9.31 -2.91
N GLU A 207 -11.77 10.21 -3.59
CA GLU A 207 -13.04 9.85 -4.23
C GLU A 207 -12.74 8.98 -5.47
N LYS A 208 -12.65 7.66 -5.27
CA LYS A 208 -12.69 6.70 -6.38
C LYS A 208 -14.14 6.37 -6.69
N SER A 209 -14.67 6.95 -7.76
CA SER A 209 -15.96 6.57 -8.29
C SER A 209 -15.94 5.10 -8.74
N LEU A 210 -16.68 4.21 -8.09
CA LEU A 210 -16.76 2.76 -8.39
C LEU A 210 -17.70 2.45 -9.57
N GLY A 211 -17.74 3.31 -10.58
CA GLY A 211 -18.53 3.05 -11.78
C GLY A 211 -18.07 1.74 -12.44
N PRO A 212 -18.98 0.91 -12.99
CA PRO A 212 -18.65 -0.41 -13.54
C PRO A 212 -17.74 -0.37 -14.79
N GLY A 213 -17.45 0.81 -15.33
CA GLY A 213 -16.58 0.99 -16.49
C GLY A 213 -15.42 1.92 -16.17
N LYS A 214 -14.22 1.35 -16.05
CA LYS A 214 -12.99 2.15 -16.00
C LYS A 214 -12.66 2.68 -17.39
N LEU A 215 -12.20 3.92 -17.46
CA LEU A 215 -11.93 4.63 -18.69
C LEU A 215 -10.50 5.17 -18.67
N ASP A 216 -9.73 4.91 -19.70
CA ASP A 216 -8.42 5.52 -19.89
C ASP A 216 -8.41 6.22 -21.24
N ILE A 217 -8.14 7.52 -21.21
CA ILE A 217 -8.15 8.39 -22.38
C ILE A 217 -6.72 8.87 -22.63
N VAL A 218 -6.18 8.64 -23.82
CA VAL A 218 -4.99 9.34 -24.31
C VAL A 218 -5.45 10.38 -25.32
N LEU A 219 -5.26 11.65 -24.98
CA LEU A 219 -5.47 12.77 -25.88
C LEU A 219 -4.21 12.97 -26.73
N ILE A 220 -4.33 12.85 -28.04
CA ILE A 220 -3.28 13.22 -28.98
C ILE A 220 -3.68 14.54 -29.63
N MET A 221 -2.92 15.59 -29.36
CA MET A 221 -3.19 16.93 -29.84
C MET A 221 -2.22 17.32 -30.93
N ASP A 222 -2.79 17.82 -32.03
CA ASP A 222 -2.09 18.49 -33.09
C ASP A 222 -1.67 19.90 -32.65
N GLY A 223 -0.38 20.10 -32.50
CA GLY A 223 0.26 21.35 -32.15
C GLY A 223 0.62 22.22 -33.35
N THR A 224 0.16 21.93 -34.56
CA THR A 224 0.49 22.75 -35.72
C THR A 224 -0.20 24.12 -35.69
N GLY A 225 0.39 25.10 -36.38
CA GLY A 225 -0.08 26.47 -36.38
C GLY A 225 -1.51 26.64 -36.92
N SER A 226 -1.97 25.72 -37.79
CA SER A 226 -3.35 25.70 -38.30
C SER A 226 -4.37 25.43 -37.21
N MET A 227 -3.98 24.74 -36.15
CA MET A 227 -4.85 24.45 -35.00
C MET A 227 -5.16 25.67 -34.13
N SER A 228 -4.42 26.78 -34.29
CA SER A 228 -4.47 27.95 -33.40
C SER A 228 -5.90 28.49 -33.18
N ASP A 229 -6.68 28.63 -34.25
CA ASP A 229 -8.06 29.12 -34.19
C ASP A 229 -9.04 28.15 -33.50
N PHE A 230 -8.68 26.87 -33.38
CA PHE A 230 -9.51 25.83 -32.77
C PHE A 230 -9.18 25.58 -31.29
N THR A 231 -7.96 25.92 -30.86
CA THR A 231 -7.42 25.60 -29.51
C THR A 231 -8.36 26.00 -28.38
N ALA A 232 -8.85 27.25 -28.37
CA ALA A 232 -9.74 27.75 -27.32
C ALA A 232 -11.05 26.95 -27.23
N GLY A 233 -11.66 26.65 -28.38
CA GLY A 233 -12.89 25.85 -28.44
C GLY A 233 -12.68 24.39 -28.03
N ILE A 234 -11.50 23.83 -28.30
CA ILE A 234 -11.11 22.48 -27.89
C ILE A 234 -10.87 22.43 -26.38
N ILE A 235 -10.12 23.37 -25.81
CA ILE A 235 -9.87 23.47 -24.36
C ILE A 235 -11.19 23.53 -23.60
N ASP A 236 -12.11 24.40 -24.02
CA ASP A 236 -13.46 24.51 -23.48
C ASP A 236 -14.23 23.18 -23.52
N GLN A 237 -14.10 22.41 -24.61
CA GLN A 237 -14.74 21.10 -24.74
C GLN A 237 -14.08 20.05 -23.86
N LEU A 238 -12.76 20.09 -23.69
CA LEU A 238 -12.03 19.18 -22.82
C LEU A 238 -12.35 19.44 -21.35
N HIS A 239 -12.46 20.71 -20.94
CA HIS A 239 -12.91 21.08 -19.60
C HIS A 239 -14.32 20.53 -19.34
N ARG A 240 -15.25 20.75 -20.29
CA ARG A 240 -16.60 20.17 -20.19
C ARG A 240 -16.61 18.64 -20.19
N LEU A 241 -15.70 17.99 -20.91
CA LEU A 241 -15.56 16.55 -20.90
C LEU A 241 -15.10 16.05 -19.53
N VAL A 242 -14.07 16.68 -18.94
CA VAL A 242 -13.59 16.36 -17.59
C VAL A 242 -14.71 16.57 -16.57
N ASP A 243 -15.37 17.73 -16.60
CA ASP A 243 -16.49 18.04 -15.71
C ASP A 243 -17.64 17.04 -15.87
N MET A 244 -17.98 16.66 -17.10
CA MET A 244 -19.01 15.65 -17.38
C MET A 244 -18.62 14.26 -16.88
N LEU A 245 -17.36 13.85 -17.07
CA LEU A 245 -16.87 12.55 -16.60
C LEU A 245 -16.86 12.48 -15.08
N GLN A 246 -16.47 13.56 -14.41
CA GLN A 246 -16.52 13.68 -12.95
C GLN A 246 -17.95 13.70 -12.43
N ALA A 247 -18.82 14.54 -13.00
CA ALA A 247 -20.23 14.62 -12.63
C ALA A 247 -20.99 13.32 -12.91
N GLY A 248 -20.54 12.53 -13.90
CA GLY A 248 -21.04 11.19 -14.21
C GLY A 248 -20.46 10.07 -13.35
N HIS A 249 -19.55 10.38 -12.41
CA HIS A 249 -18.87 9.41 -11.55
C HIS A 249 -18.15 8.31 -12.35
N HIS A 250 -17.43 8.72 -13.40
CA HIS A 250 -16.60 7.80 -14.15
C HIS A 250 -15.25 7.58 -13.44
N ASP A 251 -14.78 6.33 -13.38
CA ASP A 251 -13.40 6.02 -13.03
C ASP A 251 -12.52 6.26 -14.26
N PHE A 252 -12.08 7.51 -14.45
CA PHE A 252 -11.30 7.88 -15.62
C PHE A 252 -9.88 8.36 -15.31
N ARG A 253 -8.95 8.00 -16.19
CA ARG A 253 -7.63 8.60 -16.26
C ARG A 253 -7.42 9.24 -17.62
N MET A 254 -6.72 10.35 -17.65
CA MET A 254 -6.43 11.06 -18.89
C MET A 254 -4.93 11.30 -19.01
N ALA A 255 -4.33 10.90 -20.12
CA ALA A 255 -2.97 11.25 -20.51
C ALA A 255 -3.03 12.15 -21.74
N MET A 256 -1.95 12.89 -21.98
CA MET A 256 -1.85 13.80 -23.11
C MET A 256 -0.58 13.51 -23.89
N LEU A 257 -0.65 13.75 -25.20
CA LEU A 257 0.48 13.67 -26.09
C LEU A 257 0.34 14.82 -27.08
N HIS A 258 1.20 15.82 -26.94
CA HIS A 258 1.28 16.94 -27.87
C HIS A 258 2.22 16.56 -29.00
N THR A 259 1.80 16.80 -30.24
CA THR A 259 2.55 16.46 -31.46
C THR A 259 2.76 17.69 -32.31
N ASP A 260 3.84 17.69 -33.07
CA ASP A 260 4.14 18.74 -34.06
C ASP A 260 4.41 18.08 -35.42
N GLN A 261 5.01 18.81 -36.35
CA GLN A 261 5.39 18.36 -37.68
C GLN A 261 6.49 17.28 -37.68
N THR A 262 7.22 17.12 -36.58
CA THR A 262 8.36 16.19 -36.49
C THR A 262 8.31 15.34 -35.23
N PRO A 263 8.89 14.11 -35.24
CA PRO A 263 8.86 13.22 -34.08
C PRO A 263 9.61 13.75 -32.85
N ASP A 264 10.54 14.70 -33.04
CA ASP A 264 11.32 15.33 -31.96
C ASP A 264 10.46 16.32 -31.13
N GLY A 265 9.30 16.73 -31.64
CA GLY A 265 8.34 17.60 -30.94
C GLY A 265 7.30 16.86 -30.09
N MET A 266 7.41 15.54 -29.90
CA MET A 266 6.41 14.76 -29.17
C MET A 266 6.55 14.90 -27.65
N PHE A 267 5.70 15.71 -27.02
CA PHE A 267 5.68 15.84 -25.55
C PHE A 267 4.67 14.86 -24.94
N LYS A 268 5.17 13.97 -24.09
CA LYS A 268 4.39 12.91 -23.45
C LYS A 268 4.08 13.27 -22.00
N PHE A 269 2.81 13.20 -21.63
CA PHE A 269 2.34 13.41 -20.26
C PHE A 269 1.80 12.10 -19.71
N ARG A 270 2.10 11.80 -18.45
CA ARG A 270 1.58 10.61 -17.77
C ARG A 270 0.05 10.64 -17.69
N PHE A 271 -0.55 9.50 -17.32
CA PHE A 271 -1.93 9.51 -16.88
C PHE A 271 -2.07 10.34 -15.60
N TYR A 272 -2.99 11.30 -15.64
CA TYR A 272 -3.58 11.96 -14.48
C TYR A 272 -4.81 11.16 -14.06
N ASP A 273 -4.98 10.95 -12.75
CA ASP A 273 -6.26 10.49 -12.22
C ASP A 273 -7.27 11.63 -12.35
N GLY A 274 -8.30 11.41 -13.16
CA GLY A 274 -9.26 12.46 -13.51
C GLY A 274 -10.12 12.94 -12.35
N ASN A 275 -10.22 12.15 -11.27
CA ASN A 275 -10.99 12.51 -10.09
C ASN A 275 -10.12 13.24 -9.06
N THR A 276 -8.88 12.80 -8.85
CA THR A 276 -8.03 13.33 -7.77
C THR A 276 -7.02 14.38 -8.25
N GLU A 277 -6.61 14.33 -9.51
CA GLU A 277 -5.63 15.24 -10.10
C GLU A 277 -6.27 16.23 -11.09
N ARG A 278 -7.58 16.49 -10.94
CA ARG A 278 -8.38 17.35 -11.82
C ARG A 278 -7.71 18.69 -12.12
N ASP A 279 -7.38 19.45 -11.08
CA ASP A 279 -6.88 20.82 -11.26
C ASP A 279 -5.52 20.83 -11.97
N ARG A 280 -4.69 19.81 -11.74
CA ARG A 280 -3.43 19.61 -12.46
C ARG A 280 -3.67 19.23 -13.92
N LEU A 281 -4.60 18.32 -14.18
CA LEU A 281 -4.99 17.94 -15.53
C LEU A 281 -5.49 19.15 -16.33
N LEU A 282 -6.39 19.96 -15.77
CA LEU A 282 -6.91 21.16 -16.42
C LEU A 282 -5.82 22.21 -16.66
N ALA A 283 -4.93 22.44 -15.67
CA ALA A 283 -3.81 23.36 -15.83
C ALA A 283 -2.84 22.93 -16.95
N ASP A 284 -2.56 21.64 -17.07
CA ASP A 284 -1.71 21.13 -18.15
C ASP A 284 -2.44 21.18 -19.51
N ILE A 285 -3.76 20.95 -19.58
CA ILE A 285 -4.55 21.19 -20.80
C ILE A 285 -4.42 22.65 -21.23
N ASP A 286 -4.69 23.59 -20.33
CA ASP A 286 -4.63 25.03 -20.60
C ASP A 286 -3.24 25.46 -21.08
N TYR A 287 -2.18 24.90 -20.50
CA TYR A 287 -0.81 25.27 -20.82
C TYR A 287 -0.31 24.70 -22.14
N TRP A 288 -0.63 23.43 -22.43
CA TRP A 288 -0.08 22.73 -23.60
C TRP A 288 -0.93 22.89 -24.85
N PHE A 289 -2.26 23.03 -24.73
CA PHE A 289 -3.15 23.10 -25.89
C PHE A 289 -3.15 24.46 -26.57
N VAL A 290 -2.69 25.53 -25.90
CA VAL A 290 -2.52 26.86 -26.53
C VAL A 290 -1.22 26.98 -27.35
N ARG A 291 -0.30 26.02 -27.21
CA ARG A 291 1.01 26.05 -27.86
C ARG A 291 0.93 25.38 -29.23
N THR A 292 0.53 26.18 -30.22
CA THR A 292 0.58 25.80 -31.63
C THR A 292 1.73 26.48 -32.36
N GLY A 293 2.38 25.80 -33.31
CA GLY A 293 3.53 26.31 -34.06
C GLY A 293 3.73 25.64 -35.42
N GLY A 294 4.69 26.14 -36.20
CA GLY A 294 4.99 25.56 -37.51
C GLY A 294 4.03 26.00 -38.63
N GLU A 295 4.16 25.32 -39.77
CA GLU A 295 3.48 25.60 -41.04
C GLU A 295 2.20 24.76 -41.22
N TRP A 296 1.14 25.40 -41.74
CA TRP A 296 -0.22 24.84 -41.88
C TRP A 296 -0.38 23.71 -42.91
N TRP A 297 0.63 23.44 -43.74
CA TRP A 297 0.56 22.44 -44.83
C TRP A 297 1.40 21.18 -44.56
N SER A 298 2.15 21.12 -43.45
CA SER A 298 2.99 19.96 -43.15
C SER A 298 2.15 18.82 -42.61
N PRO A 299 2.38 17.57 -43.06
CA PRO A 299 1.89 16.38 -42.36
C PRO A 299 2.37 16.37 -40.91
N THR A 300 1.61 15.71 -40.04
CA THR A 300 1.90 15.58 -38.61
C THR A 300 2.22 14.14 -38.25
N VAL A 301 2.91 13.95 -37.12
CA VAL A 301 3.34 12.62 -36.67
C VAL A 301 2.24 11.84 -35.94
N HIS A 302 0.97 12.07 -36.29
CA HIS A 302 -0.16 11.46 -35.58
C HIS A 302 -0.20 9.94 -35.71
N TYR A 303 0.26 9.37 -36.84
CA TYR A 303 0.37 7.91 -36.95
C TYR A 303 1.40 7.34 -35.97
N ASP A 304 2.57 7.98 -35.84
CA ASP A 304 3.59 7.60 -34.86
C ASP A 304 3.07 7.76 -33.43
N ALA A 305 2.33 8.84 -33.16
CA ALA A 305 1.67 9.10 -31.89
C ALA A 305 0.65 8.03 -31.52
N ILE A 306 -0.20 7.62 -32.47
CA ILE A 306 -1.17 6.54 -32.30
C ILE A 306 -0.43 5.22 -32.03
N LEU A 307 0.63 4.91 -32.77
CA LEU A 307 1.44 3.71 -32.58
C LEU A 307 2.22 3.72 -31.25
N ALA A 308 2.58 4.89 -30.75
CA ALA A 308 3.20 5.07 -29.44
C ALA A 308 2.17 5.03 -28.30
N SER A 309 0.90 5.32 -28.57
CA SER A 309 -0.14 5.40 -27.52
C SER A 309 -0.29 4.13 -26.67
N PRO A 310 -0.17 2.89 -27.18
CA PRO A 310 -0.25 1.68 -26.36
C PRO A 310 0.88 1.54 -25.34
N TRP A 311 1.97 2.31 -25.49
CA TRP A 311 3.06 2.35 -24.52
C TRP A 311 2.71 3.15 -23.27
N TYR A 312 1.63 3.94 -23.32
CA TYR A 312 0.99 4.39 -22.09
C TYR A 312 0.47 3.18 -21.32
N ARG A 313 0.70 3.18 -20.00
CA ARG A 313 0.31 2.07 -19.10
C ARG A 313 -1.20 2.06 -18.85
N PHE A 314 -1.97 1.76 -19.90
CA PHE A 314 -3.40 1.53 -19.83
C PHE A 314 -3.71 0.43 -18.80
N ARG A 315 -4.77 0.63 -18.03
CA ARG A 315 -5.33 -0.39 -17.15
C ARG A 315 -5.82 -1.57 -18.01
N PRO A 316 -5.47 -2.83 -17.68
CA PRO A 316 -5.95 -3.99 -18.41
C PRO A 316 -7.48 -4.01 -18.55
N GLU A 317 -8.17 -3.68 -17.46
CA GLU A 317 -9.62 -3.70 -17.28
C GLU A 317 -10.33 -2.43 -17.76
N ALA A 318 -9.61 -1.37 -18.12
CA ALA A 318 -10.22 -0.14 -18.61
C ALA A 318 -10.59 -0.23 -20.09
N ARG A 319 -11.68 0.44 -20.45
CA ARG A 319 -11.95 0.86 -21.82
C ARG A 319 -10.87 1.86 -22.22
N LYS A 320 -10.17 1.54 -23.31
CA LYS A 320 -9.03 2.29 -23.82
C LYS A 320 -9.52 3.19 -24.94
N VAL A 321 -9.37 4.49 -24.79
CA VAL A 321 -9.77 5.50 -25.77
C VAL A 321 -8.54 6.30 -26.15
N VAL A 322 -8.27 6.38 -27.45
CA VAL A 322 -7.28 7.28 -28.01
C VAL A 322 -8.06 8.31 -28.81
N LEU A 323 -8.02 9.56 -28.38
CA LEU A 323 -8.70 10.67 -29.05
C LEU A 323 -7.65 11.51 -29.77
N VAL A 324 -7.77 11.59 -31.09
CA VAL A 324 -6.87 12.37 -31.94
C VAL A 324 -7.58 13.65 -32.36
N LEU A 325 -6.95 14.79 -32.10
CA LEU A 325 -7.47 16.12 -32.39
C LEU A 325 -6.55 16.79 -33.39
N THR A 326 -6.96 16.87 -34.65
CA THR A 326 -6.18 17.42 -35.77
C THR A 326 -7.10 18.04 -36.81
N ASP A 327 -6.63 19.08 -37.50
CA ASP A 327 -7.30 19.74 -38.62
C ASP A 327 -6.66 19.40 -39.97
N ILE A 328 -5.61 18.59 -39.96
CA ILE A 328 -4.85 18.18 -41.14
C ILE A 328 -4.79 16.65 -41.24
N VAL A 329 -4.47 16.17 -42.44
CA VAL A 329 -4.32 14.73 -42.67
C VAL A 329 -3.00 14.28 -42.00
N PRO A 330 -3.04 13.26 -41.11
CA PRO A 330 -1.84 12.61 -40.59
C PRO A 330 -0.91 12.10 -41.68
#